data_AF-A0A8S9KJF0-F1
#
_entry.id   AF-A0A8S9KJF0-F1
#
_cell.length_a   1.000
_cell.length_b   1.000
_cell.length_c   1.000
_cell.angle_alpha   90.00
_cell.angle_beta   90.00
_cell.angle_gamma   90.00
#
_symmetry.space_group_name_H-M   'P 1'
#
loop_
_entity.id
_entity.type
_entity.pdbx_description
1 polymer ?
#
loop_
_entity_poly.entity_id
_entity_poly.type
_entity_poly.pdbx_seq_one_letter_code
_entity_poly.pdbx_strand_id
1 'polypeptide(L)'
;MIPVTKDVIRKVLERASLFGEGHICLPKHATSFTPTTLAPEIYTKEEINEMVTGICGTQEKLGDELKTLVYDTYQPLDRGYNQIFRCMAEMRTEIESLQHNLEKKATTSTSIDATNATSIDVKPQTFQFPAEPEG
;
A
#
# COMPACT_ATOMS: atom_id res chain seq x y z
N MET A 1 -23.45 -58.18 -6.59
CA MET A 1 -22.93 -57.47 -5.41
C MET A 1 -24.12 -57.13 -4.52
N ILE A 2 -24.21 -57.69 -3.31
CA ILE A 2 -25.34 -57.42 -2.42
C ILE A 2 -25.10 -56.05 -1.77
N PRO A 3 -26.00 -55.07 -1.92
CA PRO A 3 -25.82 -53.76 -1.29
C PRO A 3 -25.97 -53.89 0.23
N VAL A 4 -24.86 -53.72 0.94
CA VAL A 4 -24.83 -53.77 2.40
C VAL A 4 -25.21 -52.39 2.93
N THR A 5 -26.48 -52.21 3.29
CA THR A 5 -26.99 -50.98 3.90
C THR A 5 -27.05 -51.10 5.42
N LYS A 6 -27.02 -49.96 6.13
CA LYS A 6 -27.07 -49.90 7.60
C LYS A 6 -28.29 -50.63 8.18
N ASP A 7 -29.40 -50.61 7.45
CA ASP A 7 -30.63 -51.27 7.84
C ASP A 7 -30.53 -52.80 7.78
N VAL A 8 -29.84 -53.33 6.76
CA VAL A 8 -29.55 -54.76 6.62
C VAL A 8 -28.64 -55.24 7.75
N ILE A 9 -27.61 -54.47 8.10
CA ILE A 9 -26.71 -54.79 9.22
C ILE A 9 -27.48 -54.84 10.54
N ARG A 10 -28.32 -53.85 10.82
CA ARG A 10 -29.14 -53.80 12.04
C ARG A 10 -30.04 -55.03 12.18
N LYS A 11 -30.76 -55.38 11.11
CA LYS A 11 -31.64 -56.55 11.05
C LYS A 11 -30.93 -57.90 11.24
N VAL A 12 -29.64 -57.99 10.91
CA VAL A 12 -28.84 -59.19 11.14
C VAL A 12 -28.41 -59.29 12.60
N LEU A 13 -27.98 -58.18 13.19
CA LEU A 13 -27.58 -58.13 14.61
C LEU A 13 -28.77 -58.36 15.55
N GLU A 14 -29.94 -57.79 15.26
CA GLU A 14 -31.17 -58.03 16.03
C GLU A 14 -31.58 -59.51 16.01
N ARG A 15 -31.47 -60.18 14.85
CA ARG A 15 -31.73 -61.62 14.73
C ARG A 15 -30.71 -62.46 15.48
N ALA A 16 -29.42 -62.08 15.43
CA ALA A 16 -28.38 -62.77 16.19
C ALA A 16 -28.59 -62.62 17.71
N SER A 17 -29.10 -61.47 18.16
CA SER A 17 -29.39 -61.19 19.56
C SER A 17 -30.58 -61.99 20.12
N LEU A 18 -31.48 -62.51 19.28
CA LEU A 18 -32.63 -63.32 19.73
C LEU A 18 -32.22 -64.73 20.20
N PHE A 19 -31.10 -65.23 19.67
CA PHE A 19 -30.46 -66.44 20.16
C PHE A 19 -29.51 -65.98 21.26
N GLY A 20 -29.96 -66.03 22.51
CA GLY A 20 -29.29 -65.44 23.68
C GLY A 20 -27.81 -65.79 23.90
N GLU A 21 -27.22 -66.67 23.07
CA GLU A 21 -25.80 -67.00 23.01
C GLU A 21 -25.33 -67.39 21.59
N GLY A 22 -25.79 -66.68 20.57
CA GLY A 22 -25.33 -66.87 19.19
C GLY A 22 -23.95 -66.23 18.93
N HIS A 23 -22.86 -66.98 19.05
CA HIS A 23 -21.55 -66.49 18.62
C HIS A 23 -21.46 -66.48 17.08
N ILE A 24 -21.22 -65.31 16.48
CA ILE A 24 -20.80 -65.24 15.09
C ILE A 24 -19.36 -65.77 15.05
N CYS A 25 -19.20 -67.04 14.67
CA CYS A 25 -17.88 -67.62 14.46
C CYS A 25 -17.21 -66.87 13.30
N LEU A 26 -16.14 -66.14 13.59
CA LEU A 26 -15.25 -65.66 12.55
C LEU A 26 -14.66 -66.88 11.82
N PRO A 27 -14.44 -66.84 10.49
CA PRO A 27 -13.78 -67.90 9.77
C PRO A 27 -12.47 -68.31 10.46
N LYS A 28 -12.09 -69.58 10.39
CA LYS A 28 -10.85 -70.11 11.01
C LYS A 28 -9.57 -69.35 10.60
N HIS A 29 -9.64 -68.59 9.52
CA HIS A 29 -8.55 -67.78 8.96
C HIS A 29 -8.74 -66.27 9.14
N ALA A 30 -9.75 -65.81 9.90
CA ALA A 30 -9.89 -64.42 10.25
C ALA A 30 -8.75 -64.05 11.20
N THR A 31 -7.71 -63.43 10.66
CA THR A 31 -6.66 -62.83 11.46
C THR A 31 -7.27 -61.68 12.25
N SER A 32 -7.16 -61.73 13.58
CA SER A 32 -7.55 -60.61 14.42
C SER A 32 -6.77 -59.39 13.95
N PHE A 33 -7.48 -58.34 13.54
CA PHE A 33 -6.85 -57.06 13.24
C PHE A 33 -6.16 -56.58 14.52
N THR A 34 -4.83 -56.53 14.51
CA THR A 34 -4.04 -55.83 15.53
C THR A 34 -3.99 -54.37 15.09
N PRO A 35 -4.70 -53.45 15.76
CA PRO A 35 -4.55 -52.04 15.49
C PRO A 35 -3.09 -51.67 15.71
N THR A 36 -2.40 -51.22 14.66
CA THR A 36 -1.10 -50.57 14.81
C THR A 36 -1.37 -49.14 15.26
N THR A 37 -1.81 -48.98 16.50
CA THR A 37 -1.82 -47.65 17.13
C THR A 37 -0.39 -47.31 17.47
N LEU A 38 0.26 -46.51 16.61
CA LEU A 38 1.38 -45.70 17.09
C LEU A 38 0.87 -44.88 18.26
N ALA A 39 1.62 -44.85 19.36
CA ALA A 39 1.30 -43.98 20.48
C ALA A 39 1.14 -42.55 19.92
N PRO A 40 0.03 -41.85 20.19
CA PRO A 40 -0.06 -40.46 19.79
C PRO A 40 1.09 -39.71 20.45
N GLU A 41 1.78 -38.86 19.69
CA GLU A 41 2.77 -37.93 20.22
C GLU A 41 2.00 -36.91 21.07
N ILE A 42 1.74 -37.29 22.31
CA ILE A 42 1.00 -36.49 23.27
C ILE A 42 1.98 -35.56 23.96
N TYR A 43 1.92 -34.28 23.61
CA TYR A 43 2.65 -33.27 24.35
C TYR A 43 2.18 -33.24 25.80
N THR A 44 3.15 -33.21 26.71
CA THR A 44 2.93 -32.86 28.09
C THR A 44 2.50 -31.40 28.20
N LYS A 45 1.82 -31.07 29.30
CA LYS A 45 1.40 -29.70 29.56
C LYS A 45 2.59 -28.75 29.61
N GLU A 46 3.72 -29.23 30.11
CA GLU A 46 4.97 -28.50 30.26
C GLU A 46 5.56 -28.13 28.90
N GLU A 47 5.62 -29.08 27.95
CA GLU A 47 6.09 -28.83 26.58
C GLU A 47 5.20 -27.81 25.85
N ILE A 48 3.87 -27.92 26.01
CA ILE A 48 2.94 -26.94 25.45
C ILE A 48 3.18 -25.56 26.06
N ASN A 49 3.36 -25.47 27.37
CA ASN A 49 3.59 -24.21 28.06
C ASN A 49 4.91 -23.55 27.63
N GLU A 50 5.97 -24.35 27.43
CA GLU A 50 7.25 -23.87 26.91
C GLU A 50 7.10 -23.30 25.49
N MET A 51 6.44 -24.03 24.59
CA MET A 51 6.17 -23.56 23.23
C MET A 51 5.38 -22.25 23.23
N VAL A 52 4.29 -22.18 24.03
CA VAL A 52 3.47 -20.97 24.13
C VAL A 52 4.28 -19.80 24.66
N THR A 53 5.09 -20.01 25.70
CA THR A 53 5.95 -18.95 26.27
C THR A 53 6.96 -18.46 25.24
N GLY A 54 7.59 -19.36 24.49
CA GLY A 54 8.53 -19.01 23.42
C GLY A 54 7.87 -18.22 22.28
N ILE A 55 6.67 -18.63 21.86
CA ILE A 55 5.89 -17.93 20.84
C ILE A 55 5.49 -16.53 21.33
N CYS A 56 5.00 -16.41 22.56
CA CYS A 56 4.62 -15.11 23.12
C CYS A 56 5.82 -14.16 23.22
N GLY A 57 6.96 -14.64 23.73
CA GLY A 57 8.17 -13.80 23.84
C GLY A 57 8.72 -13.36 22.49
N THR A 58 8.69 -14.24 21.49
CA THR A 58 9.13 -13.88 20.12
C THR A 58 8.16 -12.89 19.46
N GLN A 59 6.85 -13.03 19.68
CA GLN A 59 5.85 -12.06 19.21
C GLN A 59 6.01 -10.69 19.85
N GLU A 60 6.26 -10.63 21.16
CA GLU A 60 6.50 -9.38 21.88
C GLU A 60 7.72 -8.65 21.32
N LYS A 61 8.85 -9.36 21.18
CA LYS A 61 10.07 -8.80 20.60
C LYS A 61 9.87 -8.28 19.18
N LEU A 62 9.15 -9.03 18.34
CA LEU A 62 8.82 -8.60 16.98
C LEU A 62 7.96 -7.32 17.00
N GLY A 63 7.02 -7.21 17.94
CA GLY A 63 6.22 -6.01 18.14
C GLY A 63 7.08 -4.77 18.46
N ASP A 64 8.07 -4.92 19.34
CA ASP A 64 8.99 -3.84 19.69
C ASP A 64 9.91 -3.43 18.54
N GLU A 65 10.42 -4.40 17.78
CA GLU A 65 11.21 -4.15 16.57
C GLU A 65 10.40 -3.40 15.51
N LEU A 66 9.15 -3.84 15.25
CA LEU A 66 8.25 -3.15 14.32
C LEU A 66 7.92 -1.74 14.77
N LYS A 67 7.66 -1.52 16.06
CA LYS A 67 7.41 -0.19 16.62
C LYS A 67 8.61 0.73 16.42
N THR A 68 9.82 0.22 16.67
CA THR A 68 11.07 0.96 16.47
C THR A 68 11.26 1.31 15.00
N LEU A 69 11.10 0.34 14.10
CA LEU A 69 11.20 0.54 12.65
C LEU A 69 10.21 1.59 12.14
N VAL A 70 8.96 1.56 12.61
CA VAL A 70 7.94 2.55 12.27
C VAL A 70 8.36 3.94 12.75
N TYR A 71 8.88 4.07 13.98
CA TYR A 71 9.32 5.35 14.49
C TYR A 71 10.52 5.92 13.72
N ASP A 72 11.50 5.06 13.42
CA ASP A 72 12.72 5.41 12.69
C ASP A 72 12.45 5.79 11.24
N THR A 73 11.37 5.29 10.64
CA THR A 73 10.96 5.62 9.26
C THR A 73 10.01 6.80 9.19
N TYR A 74 9.09 6.93 10.15
CA TYR A 74 8.09 8.01 10.17
C TYR A 74 8.72 9.37 10.50
N GLN A 75 9.62 9.45 11.49
CA GLN A 75 10.20 10.72 11.93
C GLN A 75 10.99 11.45 10.82
N PRO A 76 11.88 10.78 10.05
CA PRO A 76 12.55 11.42 8.93
C PRO A 76 11.59 11.80 7.80
N LEU A 77 10.57 10.99 7.56
CA LEU A 77 9.57 11.25 6.52
C LEU A 77 8.75 12.50 6.83
N ASP A 78 8.23 12.61 8.05
CA ASP A 78 7.47 13.78 8.52
C ASP A 78 8.33 15.05 8.48
N ARG A 79 9.57 14.97 8.96
CA ARG A 79 10.53 16.08 8.87
C ARG A 79 10.77 16.50 7.42
N GLY A 80 11.01 15.53 6.53
CA GLY A 80 11.25 15.79 5.11
C GLY A 80 10.05 16.43 4.42
N TYR A 81 8.85 15.94 4.72
CA TYR A 81 7.60 16.51 4.22
C TYR A 81 7.43 17.97 4.65
N ASN A 82 7.59 18.25 5.94
CA ASN A 82 7.50 19.61 6.49
C ASN A 82 8.56 20.55 5.90
N GLN A 83 9.77 20.04 5.67
CA GLN A 83 10.85 20.79 5.03
C GLN A 83 10.52 21.16 3.58
N ILE A 84 10.02 20.20 2.79
CA ILE A 84 9.61 20.46 1.40
C ILE A 84 8.46 21.46 1.35
N PHE A 85 7.47 21.30 2.24
CA PHE A 85 6.34 22.23 2.35
C PHE A 85 6.81 23.66 2.61
N ARG A 86 7.72 23.83 3.57
CA ARG A 86 8.34 25.13 3.87
C ARG A 86 9.08 25.70 2.67
N CYS A 87 9.92 24.91 2.01
CA CYS A 87 10.66 25.35 0.82
C CYS A 87 9.71 25.80 -0.31
N MET A 88 8.58 25.12 -0.52
CA MET A 88 7.60 25.55 -1.51
C MET A 88 6.93 26.88 -1.17
N ALA A 89 6.65 27.14 0.11
CA ALA A 89 6.10 28.42 0.56
C ALA A 89 7.12 29.57 0.39
N GLU A 90 8.38 29.31 0.71
CA GLU A 90 9.49 30.26 0.50
C GLU A 90 9.62 30.60 -0.99
N MET A 91 9.72 29.59 -1.86
CA MET A 91 9.79 29.81 -3.31
C MET A 91 8.59 30.59 -3.87
N ARG A 92 7.37 30.30 -3.41
CA ARG A 92 6.17 31.06 -3.80
C ARG A 92 6.32 32.54 -3.45
N THR A 93 6.76 32.82 -2.23
CA THR A 93 6.97 34.19 -1.74
C THR A 93 8.06 34.91 -2.54
N GLU A 94 9.15 34.21 -2.86
CA GLU A 94 10.23 34.76 -3.70
C GLU A 94 9.76 35.09 -5.12
N ILE A 95 8.95 34.23 -5.73
CA ILE A 95 8.34 34.47 -7.05
C ILE A 95 7.44 35.70 -7.02
N GLU A 96 6.57 35.81 -6.02
CA GLU A 96 5.67 36.97 -5.86
C GLU A 96 6.46 38.28 -5.68
N SER A 97 7.54 38.24 -4.90
CA SER A 97 8.46 39.38 -4.74
C SER A 97 9.15 39.77 -6.05
N LEU A 98 9.63 38.81 -6.83
CA LEU A 98 10.25 39.07 -8.14
C LEU A 98 9.24 39.67 -9.13
N GLN A 99 8.00 39.17 -9.15
CA GLN A 99 6.93 39.72 -9.99
C GLN A 99 6.63 41.18 -9.63
N HIS A 100 6.48 41.50 -8.35
CA HIS A 100 6.26 42.87 -7.87
C HIS A 100 7.42 43.81 -8.24
N ASN A 101 8.67 43.36 -8.11
CA ASN A 101 9.83 44.15 -8.50
C ASN A 101 9.88 44.45 -10.01
N LEU A 102 9.51 43.47 -10.84
CA LEU A 102 9.42 43.66 -12.29
C LEU A 102 8.33 44.68 -12.67
N GLU A 103 7.15 44.61 -12.04
CA GLU A 103 6.05 45.56 -12.28
C GLU A 103 6.41 47.00 -11.88
N LYS A 104 7.07 47.16 -10.72
CA LYS A 104 7.61 48.46 -10.29
C LYS A 104 8.64 49.01 -11.28
N LYS A 105 9.52 48.16 -11.82
CA LYS A 105 10.52 48.57 -12.81
C LYS A 105 9.89 49.00 -14.14
N ALA A 106 8.86 48.27 -14.59
CA ALA A 106 8.11 48.61 -15.80
C ALA A 106 7.42 49.98 -15.67
N THR A 107 6.70 50.21 -14.58
CA THR A 107 6.00 51.49 -14.33
C THR A 107 6.94 52.68 -14.16
N THR A 108 8.14 52.49 -13.62
CA THR A 108 9.16 53.56 -13.52
C THR A 108 9.72 53.94 -14.91
N SER A 109 9.84 52.98 -15.83
CA SER A 109 10.39 53.22 -17.16
C SER A 109 9.45 53.99 -18.10
N THR A 110 8.13 53.85 -17.95
CA THR A 110 7.12 54.56 -18.77
C THR A 110 7.03 56.05 -18.43
N SER A 111 7.55 56.48 -17.28
CA SER A 111 7.49 57.88 -16.82
C SER A 111 8.49 58.82 -17.53
N ILE A 112 9.50 58.31 -18.25
CA ILE A 112 10.57 59.14 -18.83
C ILE A 112 10.34 59.41 -20.33
N ASP A 113 9.56 58.58 -21.03
CA ASP A 113 9.35 58.72 -22.48
C ASP A 113 8.23 59.73 -22.84
N ALA A 114 7.46 60.20 -21.86
CA ALA A 114 6.34 61.12 -22.12
C ALA A 114 6.75 62.61 -22.23
N THR A 115 7.98 62.99 -21.89
CA THR A 115 8.34 64.41 -21.70
C THR A 115 9.30 65.02 -22.73
N ASN A 116 9.68 64.32 -23.81
CA ASN A 116 10.62 64.89 -24.79
C ASN A 116 10.11 64.93 -26.25
N ALA A 117 8.80 64.88 -26.50
CA ALA A 117 8.25 65.19 -27.81
C ALA A 117 8.07 66.71 -27.99
N THR A 118 9.15 67.49 -27.91
CA THR A 118 9.17 68.83 -28.49
C THR A 118 9.15 68.64 -30.01
N SER A 119 7.96 68.75 -30.58
CA SER A 119 7.71 68.77 -32.02
C SER A 119 8.55 69.88 -32.67
N ILE A 120 9.67 69.52 -33.29
CA ILE A 120 10.37 70.40 -34.22
C ILE A 120 9.65 70.26 -35.56
N ASP A 121 8.74 71.20 -35.82
CA ASP A 121 8.13 71.41 -37.13
C ASP A 121 9.21 71.91 -38.11
N VAL A 122 9.95 70.99 -38.71
CA VAL A 122 10.85 71.30 -39.83
C VAL A 122 9.99 71.34 -41.09
N LYS A 123 9.66 72.57 -41.51
CA LYS A 123 8.99 72.88 -42.77
C LYS A 123 9.77 72.23 -43.94
N PRO A 124 9.14 71.37 -44.77
CA PRO A 124 9.85 70.73 -45.87
C PRO A 124 10.17 71.76 -46.97
N GLN A 125 11.45 71.88 -47.31
CA GLN A 125 11.85 72.58 -48.53
C GLN A 125 11.38 71.76 -49.74
N THR A 126 10.48 72.34 -50.50
CA THR A 126 9.98 71.80 -51.77
C THR A 126 11.12 71.73 -52.78
N PHE A 127 11.75 70.57 -52.93
CA PHE A 127 12.56 70.26 -54.09
C PHE A 127 11.64 69.78 -55.21
N GLN A 128 11.44 70.63 -56.22
CA GLN A 128 10.80 70.24 -57.48
C GLN A 128 11.78 69.41 -58.31
N PHE A 129 11.40 68.18 -58.64
CA PHE A 129 11.99 67.45 -59.75
C PHE A 129 10.93 67.34 -60.88
N PRO A 130 11.32 67.62 -62.14
CA PRO A 130 10.40 67.66 -63.27
C PRO A 130 9.97 66.25 -63.70
N ALA A 131 8.80 66.20 -64.33
CA ALA A 131 8.06 64.99 -64.69
C ALA A 131 8.55 64.28 -65.96
N GLU A 132 8.09 63.02 -66.05
CA GLU A 132 7.76 62.21 -67.25
C GLU A 132 8.88 61.45 -68.01
N PRO A 133 8.51 60.42 -68.83
CA PRO A 133 7.19 59.80 -69.03
C PRO A 133 7.17 58.25 -68.88
N GLU A 134 5.95 57.73 -68.84
CA GLU A 134 5.64 56.29 -68.89
C GLU A 134 5.87 55.69 -70.28
N GLY A 135 6.32 54.43 -70.28
CA GLY A 135 6.41 53.55 -71.45
C GLY A 135 6.34 52.10 -71.01
#